data_AF-A0A1I4M4Z9-F1
#
_entry.id   AF-A0A1I4M4Z9-F1
#
_cell.length_a   1.000
_cell.length_b   1.000
_cell.length_c   1.000
_cell.angle_alpha   90.00
_cell.angle_beta   90.00
_cell.angle_gamma   90.00
#
_symmetry.space_group_name_H-M   'P 1'
#
loop_
_entity.id
_entity.type
_entity.pdbx_description
1 polymer ?
#
loop_
_entity_poly.entity_id
_entity_poly.type
_entity_poly.pdbx_seq_one_letter_code
_entity_poly.pdbx_strand_id
1 'polypeptide(L)'
;MKWLVLIHILSAIIGIGPTYAIHILLRKNQSVPELRSSFKTISILLLFPKILGTLAVLSGLALVLLYDSYGGFSQLWTLGSLILYVIIQVIVIAFFGRTSPRLEKWLADPVSQSLQILPAEQIKLQSKLMSYMNEASFFGIVLFIFMILKPIG
;
A
#
# COMPACT_ATOMS: atom_id res chain seq x y z
N MET A 1 -24.47 4.17 -11.18
CA MET A 1 -23.46 5.19 -10.81
C MET A 1 -23.07 5.16 -9.33
N LYS A 2 -24.00 5.31 -8.37
CA LYS A 2 -23.69 5.23 -6.93
C LYS A 2 -22.94 3.94 -6.55
N TRP A 3 -23.33 2.81 -7.16
CA TRP A 3 -22.65 1.53 -7.00
C TRP A 3 -21.20 1.51 -7.49
N LEU A 4 -20.90 2.15 -8.63
CA LEU A 4 -19.53 2.20 -9.16
C LEU A 4 -18.62 3.05 -8.26
N VAL A 5 -19.13 4.19 -7.77
CA VAL A 5 -18.44 5.03 -6.78
C VAL A 5 -18.21 4.25 -5.48
N LEU A 6 -19.22 3.54 -4.99
CA LEU A 6 -19.11 2.72 -3.79
C LEU A 6 -18.04 1.63 -3.96
N ILE A 7 -18.07 0.89 -5.07
CA ILE A 7 -17.07 -0.13 -5.38
C ILE A 7 -15.67 0.48 -5.43
N HIS A 8 -15.50 1.62 -6.11
CA HIS A 8 -14.22 2.31 -6.21
C HIS A 8 -13.67 2.69 -4.83
N ILE A 9 -14.48 3.38 -4.01
CA ILE A 9 -14.06 3.85 -2.69
C ILE A 9 -13.76 2.68 -1.75
N LEU A 10 -14.63 1.66 -1.70
CA LEU A 10 -14.40 0.49 -0.85
C LEU A 10 -13.15 -0.28 -1.28
N SER A 11 -12.97 -0.50 -2.59
CA SER A 11 -11.78 -1.16 -3.12
C SER A 11 -10.51 -0.37 -2.79
N ALA A 12 -10.57 0.96 -2.88
CA ALA A 12 -9.44 1.81 -2.56
C ALA A 12 -9.08 1.76 -1.07
N ILE A 13 -10.06 1.93 -0.17
CA ILE A 13 -9.85 1.93 1.28
C ILE A 13 -9.35 0.57 1.76
N ILE A 14 -10.03 -0.51 1.36
CA ILE A 14 -9.68 -1.87 1.78
C ILE A 14 -8.35 -2.30 1.15
N GLY A 15 -8.07 -1.89 -0.09
CA GLY A 15 -6.80 -2.17 -0.77
C GLY A 15 -5.59 -1.47 -0.13
N ILE A 16 -5.75 -0.24 0.36
CA ILE A 16 -4.67 0.52 1.02
C ILE A 16 -4.54 0.17 2.50
N GLY A 17 -5.64 -0.13 3.20
CA GLY A 17 -5.67 -0.36 4.65
C GLY A 17 -4.50 -1.18 5.23
N PRO A 18 -4.08 -2.30 4.59
CA PRO A 18 -2.94 -3.09 5.04
C PRO A 18 -1.60 -2.36 5.14
N THR A 19 -1.38 -1.25 4.43
CA THR A 19 -0.13 -0.47 4.55
C THR A 19 0.08 0.04 5.98
N TYR A 20 -0.99 0.42 6.67
CA TYR A 20 -0.91 0.87 8.07
C TYR A 20 -0.59 -0.28 9.03
N ALA A 21 -1.11 -1.48 8.78
CA ALA A 21 -0.79 -2.66 9.59
C ALA A 21 0.67 -3.12 9.42
N ILE A 22 1.22 -2.98 8.21
CA ILE A 22 2.61 -3.36 7.91
C ILE A 22 3.63 -2.58 8.77
N HIS A 23 3.32 -1.34 9.19
CA HIS A 23 4.19 -0.58 10.11
C HIS A 23 4.42 -1.30 11.44
N ILE A 24 3.39 -1.98 11.96
CA ILE A 24 3.46 -2.74 13.22
C ILE A 24 4.28 -4.02 13.01
N LEU A 25 4.15 -4.63 11.84
CA LEU A 25 4.82 -5.87 11.45
C LEU A 25 6.31 -5.67 11.09
N LEU A 26 6.70 -4.45 10.72
CA LEU A 26 8.10 -4.07 10.43
C LEU A 26 8.74 -3.19 11.50
N ARG A 27 8.20 -3.18 12.73
CA ARG A 27 8.70 -2.33 13.82
C ARG A 27 10.21 -2.55 14.08
N LYS A 28 10.88 -1.53 14.60
CA LYS A 28 12.30 -1.62 14.98
C LYS A 28 12.48 -2.61 16.14
N ASN A 29 13.71 -3.11 16.30
CA ASN A 29 14.14 -3.98 17.40
C ASN A 29 13.44 -5.35 17.47
N GLN A 30 12.93 -5.85 16.35
CA GLN A 30 12.42 -7.22 16.26
C GLN A 30 13.57 -8.22 16.30
N SER A 31 13.36 -9.34 16.99
CA SER A 31 14.20 -10.52 16.83
C SER A 31 14.02 -11.14 15.44
N VAL A 32 15.00 -11.92 14.98
CA VAL A 32 14.92 -12.63 13.70
C VAL A 32 13.69 -13.55 13.62
N PRO A 33 13.33 -14.34 14.66
CA PRO A 33 12.11 -15.15 14.65
C PRO A 33 10.81 -14.32 14.56
N GLU A 34 10.74 -13.18 15.28
CA GLU A 34 9.60 -12.27 15.21
C GLU A 34 9.41 -11.68 13.82
N LEU A 35 10.50 -11.23 13.20
CA LEU A 35 10.45 -10.65 11.87
C LEU A 35 10.07 -11.70 10.83
N ARG A 36 10.61 -12.93 10.94
CA ARG A 36 10.21 -14.07 10.10
C ARG A 36 8.71 -14.37 10.21
N SER A 37 8.18 -14.37 11.43
CA SER A 37 6.74 -14.56 11.65
C SER A 37 5.93 -13.42 11.01
N SER A 38 6.38 -12.18 11.19
CA SER A 38 5.73 -10.98 10.64
C SER A 38 5.68 -11.00 9.11
N PHE A 39 6.73 -11.48 8.44
CA PHE A 39 6.77 -11.59 6.97
C PHE A 39 5.71 -12.54 6.40
N LYS A 40 5.34 -13.60 7.13
CA LYS A 40 4.21 -14.47 6.71
C LYS A 40 2.91 -13.68 6.63
N THR A 41 2.65 -12.82 7.62
CA THR A 41 1.49 -11.93 7.62
C THR A 41 1.58 -10.84 6.56
N ILE A 42 2.75 -10.22 6.40
CA ILE A 42 2.99 -9.20 5.36
C ILE A 42 2.68 -9.75 3.97
N SER A 43 3.13 -10.96 3.65
CA SER A 43 2.90 -11.57 2.33
C SER A 43 1.40 -11.76 2.02
N ILE A 44 0.58 -12.04 3.03
CA ILE A 44 -0.89 -12.10 2.89
C ILE A 44 -1.47 -10.68 2.71
N LEU A 45 -1.01 -9.72 3.51
CA LEU A 45 -1.46 -8.33 3.45
C LEU A 45 -1.17 -7.66 2.10
N LEU A 46 -0.08 -8.05 1.42
CA LEU A 46 0.25 -7.57 0.07
C LEU A 46 -0.71 -8.07 -1.03
N LEU A 47 -1.60 -9.03 -0.76
CA LEU A 47 -2.61 -9.47 -1.73
C LEU A 47 -3.71 -8.43 -1.91
N PHE A 48 -4.06 -7.69 -0.85
CA PHE A 48 -5.09 -6.65 -0.87
C PHE A 48 -4.80 -5.54 -1.88
N PRO A 49 -3.64 -4.85 -1.86
CA PRO A 49 -3.33 -3.82 -2.84
C PRO A 49 -3.22 -4.39 -4.25
N LYS A 50 -2.77 -5.65 -4.43
CA LYS A 50 -2.72 -6.28 -5.76
C LYS A 50 -4.11 -6.50 -6.35
N ILE A 51 -5.04 -7.05 -5.58
CA ILE A 51 -6.37 -7.41 -6.07
C ILE A 51 -7.29 -6.18 -6.05
N LEU A 52 -7.52 -5.62 -4.86
CA LEU A 52 -8.43 -4.51 -4.67
C LEU A 52 -7.86 -3.20 -5.21
N GLY A 53 -6.55 -3.06 -5.27
CA GLY A 53 -5.93 -1.91 -5.93
C GLY A 53 -6.07 -1.92 -7.43
N THR A 54 -5.97 -3.08 -8.07
CA THR A 54 -6.30 -3.20 -9.50
C THR A 54 -7.77 -2.83 -9.73
N LEU A 55 -8.68 -3.34 -8.89
CA LEU A 55 -10.10 -3.01 -8.98
C LEU A 55 -10.37 -1.51 -8.76
N ALA A 56 -9.70 -0.88 -7.80
CA ALA A 56 -9.80 0.55 -7.53
C ALA A 56 -9.30 1.40 -8.71
N VAL A 57 -8.19 1.01 -9.35
CA VAL A 57 -7.68 1.71 -10.54
C VAL A 57 -8.65 1.57 -11.71
N LEU A 58 -9.12 0.36 -12.01
CA LEU A 58 -10.03 0.13 -13.13
C LEU A 58 -11.37 0.85 -12.93
N SER A 59 -11.94 0.76 -11.73
CA SER A 59 -13.17 1.49 -11.38
C SER A 59 -12.96 3.01 -11.37
N GLY A 60 -11.78 3.49 -10.97
CA GLY A 60 -11.43 4.92 -11.01
C GLY A 60 -11.29 5.44 -12.44
N LEU A 61 -10.65 4.68 -13.33
CA LEU A 61 -10.59 4.98 -14.75
C LEU A 61 -11.99 4.99 -15.38
N ALA A 62 -12.82 3.99 -15.05
CA ALA A 62 -14.22 3.96 -15.49
C ALA A 62 -14.99 5.19 -14.99
N LEU A 63 -14.76 5.65 -13.76
CA LEU A 63 -15.36 6.89 -13.24
C LEU A 63 -14.84 8.14 -13.93
N VAL A 64 -13.60 8.19 -14.43
CA VAL A 64 -13.11 9.35 -15.19
C VAL A 64 -13.68 9.36 -16.61
N LEU A 65 -13.77 8.19 -17.25
CA LEU A 65 -14.19 8.06 -18.66
C LEU A 65 -15.71 8.11 -18.85
N LEU A 66 -16.49 7.50 -17.95
CA LEU A 66 -17.95 7.45 -18.06
C LEU A 66 -18.64 8.70 -17.51
N TYR A 67 -17.88 9.60 -16.88
CA TYR A 67 -18.38 10.80 -16.23
C TYR A 67 -18.02 12.02 -17.08
N ASP A 68 -18.45 11.98 -18.34
CA ASP A 68 -18.25 12.98 -19.40
C ASP A 68 -19.04 14.29 -19.16
N SER A 69 -19.71 14.42 -18.02
CA SER A 69 -20.58 15.55 -17.65
C SER A 69 -20.04 16.46 -16.55
N TYR A 70 -18.80 16.24 -16.09
CA TYR A 70 -18.19 17.02 -15.01
C TYR A 70 -16.93 17.76 -15.46
N GLY A 71 -16.98 18.52 -16.56
CA GLY A 71 -15.89 19.42 -16.99
C GLY A 71 -15.51 20.53 -15.97
N GLY A 72 -15.82 20.37 -14.68
CA GLY A 72 -15.48 21.24 -13.57
C GLY A 72 -14.56 20.57 -12.52
N PHE A 73 -14.34 21.29 -11.43
CA PHE A 73 -13.39 20.98 -10.35
C PHE A 73 -13.50 19.55 -9.78
N SER A 74 -14.70 18.95 -9.77
CA SER A 74 -14.93 17.58 -9.25
C SER A 74 -14.26 16.48 -10.10
N GLN A 75 -14.13 16.66 -11.41
CA GLN A 75 -13.43 15.70 -12.27
C GLN A 75 -11.91 15.79 -12.09
N LEU A 76 -11.35 17.01 -11.99
CA LEU A 76 -9.95 17.22 -11.63
C LEU A 76 -9.62 16.60 -10.26
N TRP A 77 -10.55 16.71 -9.31
CA TRP A 77 -10.43 16.10 -8.00
C TRP A 77 -10.41 14.56 -8.06
N THR A 78 -11.32 13.97 -8.83
CA THR A 78 -11.33 12.51 -9.05
C THR A 78 -10.06 12.04 -9.76
N LEU A 79 -9.59 12.76 -10.78
CA LEU A 79 -8.32 12.45 -11.44
C LEU A 79 -7.13 12.56 -10.47
N GLY A 80 -7.08 13.60 -9.64
CA GLY A 80 -6.05 13.76 -8.61
C GLY A 80 -6.05 12.61 -7.61
N SER A 81 -7.22 12.17 -7.14
CA SER A 81 -7.34 11.01 -6.26
C SER A 81 -6.87 9.71 -6.94
N LEU A 82 -7.16 9.53 -8.23
CA LEU A 82 -6.69 8.37 -8.99
C LEU A 82 -5.17 8.38 -9.15
N ILE A 83 -4.56 9.54 -9.41
CA ILE A 83 -3.10 9.69 -9.49
C ILE A 83 -2.45 9.36 -8.14
N LEU A 84 -2.97 9.91 -7.04
CA LEU A 84 -2.51 9.57 -5.68
C LEU A 84 -2.60 8.07 -5.42
N TYR A 85 -3.71 7.44 -5.82
CA TYR A 85 -3.90 6.00 -5.68
C TYR A 85 -2.84 5.20 -6.46
N VAL A 86 -2.58 5.57 -7.70
CA VAL A 86 -1.56 4.92 -8.54
C VAL A 86 -0.17 5.08 -7.95
N ILE A 87 0.18 6.25 -7.41
CA ILE A 87 1.46 6.47 -6.71
C ILE A 87 1.60 5.50 -5.53
N ILE A 88 0.57 5.36 -4.70
CA ILE A 88 0.56 4.41 -3.57
C ILE A 88 0.78 2.98 -4.09
N GLN A 89 0.09 2.58 -5.17
CA GLN A 89 0.25 1.25 -5.76
C GLN A 89 1.67 1.00 -6.28
N VAL A 90 2.30 2.00 -6.91
CA VAL A 90 3.70 1.90 -7.35
C VAL A 90 4.63 1.70 -6.15
N ILE A 91 4.46 2.47 -5.08
CA ILE A 91 5.28 2.34 -3.87
C ILE A 91 5.13 0.94 -3.26
N VAL A 92 3.89 0.46 -3.09
CA VAL A 92 3.61 -0.81 -2.40
C VAL A 92 3.94 -2.02 -3.29
N ILE A 93 3.50 -2.06 -4.54
CA ILE A 93 3.69 -3.22 -5.41
C ILE A 93 5.08 -3.22 -6.02
N ALA A 94 5.54 -2.08 -6.55
CA ALA A 94 6.80 -2.01 -7.27
C ALA A 94 8.00 -1.84 -6.33
N PHE A 95 8.00 -0.89 -5.41
CA PHE A 95 9.18 -0.66 -4.57
C PHE A 95 9.25 -1.61 -3.38
N PHE A 96 8.20 -1.66 -2.56
CA PHE A 96 8.14 -2.57 -1.43
C PHE A 96 8.12 -4.02 -1.91
N GLY A 97 7.20 -4.39 -2.80
CA GLY A 97 7.05 -5.75 -3.31
C GLY A 97 8.29 -6.33 -4.04
N ARG A 98 9.15 -5.49 -4.64
CA ARG A 98 10.44 -5.95 -5.22
C ARG A 98 11.57 -6.02 -4.21
N THR A 99 11.51 -5.23 -3.14
CA THR A 99 12.57 -5.14 -2.13
C THR A 99 12.36 -6.14 -0.99
N SER A 100 11.12 -6.35 -0.57
CA SER A 100 10.76 -7.22 0.55
C SER A 100 11.22 -8.68 0.39
N PRO A 101 11.24 -9.29 -0.82
CA PRO A 101 11.70 -10.66 -0.99
C PRO A 101 13.18 -10.85 -0.65
N ARG A 102 14.01 -9.79 -0.68
CA ARG A 102 15.42 -9.88 -0.29
C ARG A 102 15.56 -10.19 1.20
N LEU A 103 14.77 -9.50 2.04
CA LEU A 103 14.77 -9.71 3.48
C LEU A 103 14.10 -11.03 3.83
N GLU A 104 12.99 -11.35 3.18
CA GLU A 104 12.27 -12.62 3.36
C GLU A 104 13.14 -13.84 3.02
N LYS A 105 13.88 -13.80 1.91
CA LYS A 105 14.83 -14.86 1.53
C LYS A 105 15.93 -15.04 2.57
N TRP A 106 16.50 -13.94 3.06
CA TRP A 106 17.51 -14.01 4.12
C TRP A 106 16.94 -14.60 5.41
N LEU A 107 15.72 -14.23 5.80
CA LEU A 107 15.04 -14.77 6.98
C LEU A 107 14.74 -16.28 6.85
N ALA A 108 14.63 -16.80 5.64
CA ALA A 108 14.43 -18.22 5.37
C ALA A 108 15.74 -19.02 5.29
N ASP A 109 16.88 -18.34 5.14
CA ASP A 109 18.20 -18.97 5.03
C ASP A 109 18.58 -19.70 6.35
N PRO A 110 19.12 -20.94 6.29
CA PRO A 110 19.65 -21.65 7.45
C PRO A 110 20.60 -20.82 8.33
N VAL A 111 21.42 -19.94 7.72
CA VAL A 111 22.37 -19.07 8.43
C VAL A 111 21.64 -18.09 9.38
N SER A 112 20.41 -17.70 9.05
CA SER A 112 19.61 -16.82 9.90
C SER A 112 18.92 -17.54 11.05
N GLN A 113 18.81 -18.88 11.02
CA GLN A 113 18.01 -19.64 11.98
C GLN A 113 18.56 -19.63 13.40
N SER A 114 19.88 -19.53 13.54
CA SER A 114 20.55 -19.46 14.85
C SER A 114 20.70 -18.02 15.39
N LEU A 115 20.43 -17.01 14.57
CA LEU A 115 20.55 -15.61 14.96
C LEU A 115 19.31 -15.14 15.70
N GLN A 116 19.51 -14.42 16.81
CA GLN A 116 18.41 -13.72 17.49
C GLN A 116 18.27 -12.28 17.01
N ILE A 117 19.36 -11.65 16.62
CA ILE A 117 19.43 -10.22 16.28
C ILE A 117 19.73 -10.07 14.78
N LEU A 118 19.10 -9.07 14.17
CA LEU A 118 19.34 -8.70 12.78
C LEU A 118 20.74 -8.09 12.61
N PRO A 119 21.55 -8.56 11.65
CA PRO A 119 22.79 -7.89 11.30
C PRO A 119 22.53 -6.53 10.65
N ALA A 120 23.57 -5.68 10.60
CA ALA A 120 23.46 -4.28 10.17
C ALA A 120 22.89 -4.12 8.74
N GLU A 121 23.20 -5.03 7.83
CA GLU A 121 22.67 -5.00 6.47
C GLU A 121 21.15 -5.22 6.43
N GLN A 122 20.66 -6.19 7.19
CA GLN A 122 19.24 -6.53 7.27
C GLN A 122 18.45 -5.46 8.02
N ILE A 123 19.05 -4.80 9.02
CA ILE A 123 18.47 -3.60 9.65
C ILE A 123 18.28 -2.48 8.63
N LYS A 124 19.28 -2.21 7.77
CA LYS A 124 19.14 -1.21 6.70
C LYS A 124 18.03 -1.58 5.73
N LEU A 125 17.91 -2.85 5.38
CA LEU A 125 16.86 -3.34 4.50
C LEU A 125 15.47 -3.21 5.13
N GLN A 126 15.31 -3.58 6.40
CA GLN A 126 14.07 -3.38 7.17
C GLN A 126 13.69 -1.89 7.21
N SER A 127 14.66 -1.01 7.51
CA SER A 127 14.42 0.44 7.54
C SER A 127 14.01 0.99 6.17
N LYS A 128 14.58 0.46 5.09
CA LYS A 128 14.19 0.84 3.72
C LYS A 128 12.76 0.44 3.40
N LEU A 129 12.34 -0.77 3.79
CA LEU A 129 10.96 -1.23 3.65
C LEU A 129 9.99 -0.37 4.46
N MET A 130 10.38 0.03 5.68
CA MET A 130 9.60 0.95 6.50
C MET A 130 9.44 2.32 5.83
N SER A 131 10.48 2.85 5.16
CA SER A 131 10.38 4.12 4.41
C SER A 131 9.29 4.05 3.35
N TYR A 132 9.24 2.97 2.56
CA TYR A 132 8.20 2.80 1.56
C TYR A 132 6.79 2.77 2.16
N MET A 133 6.63 2.15 3.33
CA MET A 133 5.33 2.14 4.02
C MET A 133 4.97 3.51 4.58
N ASN A 134 5.93 4.24 5.13
CA ASN A 134 5.71 5.63 5.58
C ASN A 134 5.25 6.52 4.42
N GLU A 135 5.92 6.43 3.26
CA GLU A 135 5.55 7.17 2.04
C GLU A 135 4.15 6.76 1.56
N ALA A 136 3.87 5.45 1.46
CA ALA A 136 2.57 4.94 1.04
C ALA A 136 1.44 5.38 1.99
N SER A 137 1.66 5.33 3.31
CA SER A 137 0.69 5.77 4.30
C SER A 137 0.49 7.28 4.30
N PHE A 138 1.55 8.08 4.09
CA PHE A 138 1.41 9.51 3.91
C PHE A 138 0.49 9.84 2.73
N PHE A 139 0.77 9.28 1.55
CA PHE A 139 -0.10 9.47 0.39
C PHE A 139 -1.51 8.87 0.61
N GLY A 140 -1.61 7.77 1.36
CA GLY A 140 -2.90 7.18 1.75
C GLY A 140 -3.76 8.12 2.58
N ILE A 141 -3.18 8.84 3.54
CA ILE A 141 -3.89 9.86 4.32
C ILE A 141 -4.34 11.01 3.41
N VAL A 142 -3.44 11.52 2.55
CA VAL A 142 -3.79 12.58 1.59
C VAL A 142 -4.93 12.13 0.67
N LEU A 143 -4.89 10.90 0.18
CA LEU A 143 -5.96 10.32 -0.63
C LEU A 143 -7.28 10.24 0.14
N PHE A 144 -7.28 9.81 1.41
CA PHE A 144 -8.49 9.76 2.21
C PHE A 144 -9.08 11.16 2.44
N ILE A 145 -8.23 12.17 2.65
CA ILE A 145 -8.68 13.57 2.69
C ILE A 145 -9.35 13.94 1.36
N PHE A 146 -8.76 13.58 0.22
CA PHE A 146 -9.38 13.80 -1.08
C PHE A 146 -10.74 13.07 -1.20
N MET A 147 -10.83 11.82 -0.79
CA MET A 147 -12.08 11.06 -0.90
C MET A 147 -13.19 11.60 0.01
N ILE A 148 -12.85 12.02 1.24
CA ILE A 148 -13.81 12.50 2.24
C ILE A 148 -14.23 13.94 1.96
N LEU A 149 -13.27 14.84 1.69
CA LEU A 149 -13.53 16.25 1.44
C LEU A 149 -13.88 16.54 -0.03
N LYS A 150 -14.27 15.50 -0.79
CA LYS A 150 -14.63 15.68 -2.19
C LYS A 150 -15.71 16.77 -2.28
N PRO A 151 -15.48 17.85 -3.05
CA PRO A 151 -16.45 18.90 -3.21
C PRO A 151 -17.71 18.32 -3.85
N ILE A 152 -18.84 18.45 -3.15
CA ILE A 152 -20.16 18.15 -3.69
C ILE A 152 -20.50 19.35 -4.57
N GLY A 153 -20.50 19.15 -5.89
CA GLY A 153 -20.98 20.13 -6.85
C GLY A 153 -22.50 20.23 -6.83
#